data_AF-A0AA97ATD4-F1
#
_entry.id   AF-A0AA97ATD4-F1
#
_cell.length_a   1.000
_cell.length_b   1.000
_cell.length_c   1.000
_cell.angle_alpha   90.00
_cell.angle_beta   90.00
_cell.angle_gamma   90.00
#
_symmetry.space_group_name_H-M   'P 1'
#
loop_
_entity.id
_entity.type
_entity.pdbx_description
1 polymer ?
#
loop_
_entity_poly.entity_id
_entity_poly.type
_entity_poly.pdbx_seq_one_letter_code
_entity_poly.pdbx_strand_id
1 'polypeptide(L)' 'MIPLKPRFPVWQYLNQPLFHLAYPLILNPRRYWFHYRVELLERCFMQDLESQERRD' A
#
# COMPACT_ATOMS: atom_id res chain seq x y z
N MET A 1 26.45 2.57 8.77
CA MET A 1 25.79 2.44 7.46
C MET A 1 24.39 3.04 7.58
N ILE A 2 24.10 4.12 6.85
CA ILE A 2 22.78 4.77 6.88
C ILE A 2 21.83 3.91 6.02
N PRO A 3 20.72 3.39 6.55
CA PRO A 3 19.78 2.65 5.72
C PRO A 3 19.14 3.63 4.74
N LEU A 4 19.48 3.49 3.46
CA LEU A 4 18.76 4.14 2.36
C LEU A 4 17.37 3.49 2.33
N LYS A 5 16.45 4.03 3.13
CA LYS A 5 15.05 3.60 3.12
C LYS A 5 14.50 4.00 1.76
N PRO A 6 14.18 3.06 0.87
CA PRO A 6 13.71 3.43 -0.45
C PRO A 6 12.40 4.20 -0.27
N ARG A 7 12.37 5.44 -0.79
CA ARG A 7 11.17 6.29 -0.79
C ARG A 7 10.03 5.70 -1.62
N PHE A 8 10.29 4.60 -2.33
CA PHE A 8 9.36 3.91 -3.21
C PHE A 8 9.42 2.39 -2.95
N PRO A 9 8.26 1.72 -2.83
CA PRO A 9 8.13 0.30 -2.58
C PRO A 9 8.36 -0.46 -3.89
N VAL A 10 9.63 -0.52 -4.33
CA VAL A 10 10.03 -1.15 -5.59
C VAL A 10 9.49 -2.58 -5.65
N TRP A 11 9.59 -3.33 -4.55
CA TRP A 11 9.13 -4.71 -4.53
C TRP A 11 7.62 -4.85 -4.69
N GLN A 12 6.83 -4.03 -4.01
CA GLN A 12 5.37 -4.07 -4.15
C GLN A 12 4.93 -3.62 -5.55
N TYR A 13 5.65 -2.67 -6.16
CA TYR A 13 5.40 -2.24 -7.54
C TYR A 13 5.65 -3.35 -8.55
N LEU A 14 6.74 -4.10 -8.41
CA LEU A 14 7.05 -5.22 -9.32
C LEU A 14 6.11 -6.41 -9.11
N ASN A 15 5.58 -6.58 -7.89
CA ASN A 15 4.62 -7.63 -7.55
C ASN A 15 3.15 -7.19 -7.71
N GLN A 16 2.88 -6.17 -8.52
CA GLN A 16 1.51 -5.80 -8.85
C GLN A 16 0.75 -7.00 -9.44
N PRO A 17 -0.52 -7.21 -9.06
CA PRO A 17 -1.35 -8.22 -9.67
C PRO A 17 -1.61 -7.84 -11.14
N LEU A 18 -1.06 -8.63 -12.08
CA LEU A 18 -1.10 -8.29 -13.51
C LEU A 18 -2.47 -8.53 -14.18
N PHE A 19 -3.36 -9.29 -13.55
CA PHE A 19 -4.63 -9.75 -14.16
C PHE A 19 -5.83 -9.74 -13.21
N HIS A 20 -5.81 -8.90 -12.17
CA HIS A 20 -6.88 -8.90 -11.17
C HIS A 20 -7.94 -7.84 -11.51
N LEU A 21 -9.20 -8.25 -11.62
CA LEU A 21 -10.31 -7.34 -11.97
C LEU A 21 -10.50 -6.20 -10.96
N ALA A 22 -10.20 -6.46 -9.68
CA ALA A 22 -10.28 -5.43 -8.63
C ALA A 22 -9.04 -4.52 -8.55
N TYR A 23 -7.91 -4.90 -9.13
CA TYR A 23 -6.66 -4.15 -9.02
C TYR A 23 -6.10 -3.83 -10.40
N PRO A 24 -6.33 -2.61 -10.92
CA PRO A 24 -5.80 -2.22 -12.21
C PRO A 24 -4.26 -2.24 -12.18
N LEU A 25 -3.65 -2.75 -13.24
CA LEU A 25 -2.21 -2.67 -13.43
C LEU A 25 -1.79 -1.20 -13.62
N ILE A 26 -0.99 -0.66 -12.70
CA ILE A 26 -0.52 0.73 -12.76
C ILE A 26 0.95 0.77 -13.16
N LEU A 27 1.23 0.98 -14.45
CA LEU A 27 2.59 1.04 -15.00
C LEU A 27 3.33 2.36 -14.75
N ASN A 28 2.64 3.38 -14.21
CA ASN A 28 3.30 4.63 -13.84
C ASN A 28 3.73 4.55 -12.36
N PRO A 29 5.03 4.55 -12.04
CA PRO A 29 5.52 4.37 -10.67
C PRO A 29 5.03 5.46 -9.71
N ARG A 30 4.96 6.73 -10.17
CA ARG A 30 4.47 7.84 -9.33
C ARG A 30 2.99 7.67 -9.00
N ARG A 31 2.20 7.25 -9.98
CA ARG A 31 0.76 6.98 -9.79
C ARG A 31 0.57 5.81 -8.84
N TYR A 32 1.31 4.72 -9.03
CA TYR A 32 1.26 3.58 -8.12
C TYR A 32 1.60 4.00 -6.69
N TRP A 33 2.64 4.82 -6.50
CA TRP A 33 3.05 5.26 -5.18
C TRP A 33 1.96 6.04 -4.45
N PHE A 34 1.24 6.91 -5.18
CA PHE A 34 0.11 7.63 -4.62
C PHE A 34 -0.99 6.67 -4.15
N HIS A 35 -1.42 5.74 -5.02
CA HIS A 35 -2.45 4.75 -4.66
C HIS A 35 -2.03 3.86 -3.50
N TYR A 36 -0.79 3.37 -3.51
CA TYR A 36 -0.23 2.55 -2.43
C TYR A 36 -0.29 3.27 -1.08
N ARG A 37 0.02 4.56 -1.03
CA ARG A 37 -0.04 5.34 0.21
C ARG A 37 -1.46 5.52 0.74
N VAL A 38 -2.44 5.69 -0.15
CA VAL A 38 -3.86 5.78 0.21
C VAL A 38 -4.33 4.45 0.79
N GLU A 39 -4.10 3.35 0.08
CA GLU A 39 -4.49 2.00 0.53
C GLU A 39 -3.83 1.62 1.86
N LEU A 40 -2.57 2.01 2.06
CA LEU A 40 -1.89 1.81 3.34
C LEU A 40 -2.58 2.58 4.48
N LEU A 41 -3.01 3.82 4.22
CA LEU A 41 -3.73 4.64 5.20
C LEU A 41 -5.07 4.00 5.56
N GLU A 42 -5.82 3.55 4.56
CA GLU A 42 -7.12 2.88 4.74
C GLU A 42 -6.98 1.62 5.61
N ARG A 43 -5.97 0.79 5.33
CA ARG A 43 -5.68 -0.41 6.14
C ARG A 43 -5.32 -0.06 7.59
N CYS A 44 -4.52 0.97 7.81
CA CYS A 44 -4.19 1.42 9.16
C CYS A 44 -5.45 1.91 9.91
N PHE A 45 -6.33 2.66 9.24
CA PHE A 45 -7.58 3.10 9.84
C PHE A 45 -8.51 1.93 10.18
N MET A 46 -8.64 0.94 9.28
CA MET A 46 -9.42 -0.27 9.56
C MET A 46 -8.86 -1.05 10.75
N GLN A 47 -7.54 -1.20 10.85
CA GLN A 47 -6.89 -1.86 11.98
C GLN A 47 -7.12 -1.12 13.31
N ASP A 48 -7.10 0.21 13.29
CA ASP A 48 -7.33 1.03 14.48
C ASP A 48 -8.78 0.86 14.98
N LEU A 49 -9.76 0.90 14.06
CA LEU A 49 -11.16 0.64 14.35
C LEU A 49 -11.38 -0.78 14.91
N GLU A 50 -10.84 -1.81 14.25
CA GLU A 50 -10.92 -3.20 14.75
C GLU A 50 -10.26 -3.38 16.12
N SER A 51 -9.19 -2.64 16.38
CA SER A 51 -8.49 -2.67 17.67
C SER A 51 -9.29 -1.97 18.76
N GLN A 52 -10.06 -0.95 18.40
CA GLN A 52 -10.95 -0.23 19.31
C GLN A 52 -12.19 -1.07 19.65
N GLU A 53 -12.83 -1.68 18.66
CA GLU A 53 -13.99 -2.58 18.88
C GLU A 53 -13.69 -3.77 19.79
N ARG A 54 -12.44 -4.26 19.84
CA ARG A 54 -12.04 -5.36 20.74
C ARG A 54 -11.78 -4.94 22.18
N ARG A 55 -11.69 -3.62 22.45
CA ARG A 55 -11.42 -3.08 23.79
C ARG A 55 -12.67 -2.62 24.52
N ASP A 56 -13.77 -2.41 23.79
CA ASP A 56 -15.10 -2.07 24.31
C ASP A 56 -15.93 -3.35 24.57
#